data_AF-A0A388Q1T6-F1
#
_entry.id   AF-A0A388Q1T6-F1
#
_cell.length_a   1.000
_cell.length_b   1.000
_cell.length_c   1.000
_cell.angle_alpha   90.00
_cell.angle_beta   90.00
_cell.angle_gamma   90.00
#
_symmetry.space_group_name_H-M   'P 1'
#
loop_
_entity.id
_entity.type
_entity.pdbx_description
1 polymer ?
#
loop_
_entity_poly.entity_id
_entity_poly.type
_entity_poly.pdbx_seq_one_letter_code
_entity_poly.pdbx_strand_id
1 'polypeptide(L)'
;MAISYSKIHIIADATPTAQSAKKLITKKYKNHSINDSDVLVVLGGDGFMLSSLKKYQKYKLPFYGMNKGNRGFLLNKFDEKNLINKINKADIAELHPLEMYAKNNNGKIKTAIAINEVSVFRETRQAAKLEIKIDNKVRMREIVCDGTLVATPAGSTAYNLSARGPVLDLESNLLALTPISPFKPRGWRGATINSNAKVSIKNLDPKKDPLALLLTTLSFVMF
;
A
#
# COMPACT_ATOMS: atom_id res chain seq x y z
N MET A 1 7.15 -26.13 -15.96
CA MET A 1 7.18 -25.30 -17.18
C MET A 1 7.50 -23.88 -16.75
N ALA A 2 8.54 -23.25 -17.30
CA ALA A 2 8.75 -21.83 -17.08
C ALA A 2 7.55 -21.06 -17.64
N ILE A 3 6.96 -20.17 -16.84
CA ILE A 3 5.87 -19.30 -17.31
C ILE A 3 6.47 -18.38 -18.37
N SER A 4 5.91 -18.39 -19.58
CA SER A 4 6.35 -17.54 -20.68
C SER A 4 5.28 -16.50 -20.98
N TYR A 5 5.59 -15.23 -20.70
CA TYR A 5 4.72 -14.09 -20.99
C TYR A 5 4.94 -13.63 -22.43
N SER A 6 3.90 -13.65 -23.26
CA SER A 6 3.99 -13.25 -24.67
C SER A 6 2.94 -12.22 -25.07
N LYS A 7 1.76 -12.26 -24.44
CA LYS A 7 0.65 -11.34 -24.67
C LYS A 7 0.56 -10.33 -23.55
N ILE A 8 0.63 -9.05 -23.89
CA ILE A 8 0.64 -7.95 -22.91
C ILE A 8 -0.63 -7.09 -23.01
N HIS A 9 -1.16 -6.69 -21.85
CA HIS A 9 -2.16 -5.63 -21.75
C HIS A 9 -1.53 -4.36 -21.19
N ILE A 10 -1.55 -3.27 -21.95
CA ILE A 10 -0.88 -2.02 -21.60
C ILE A 10 -1.88 -1.04 -20.98
N ILE A 11 -1.66 -0.72 -19.72
CA ILE A 11 -2.38 0.32 -18.98
C ILE A 11 -1.43 1.49 -18.67
N ALA A 12 -1.93 2.71 -18.81
CA ALA A 12 -1.13 3.90 -18.63
C ALA A 12 -1.92 4.96 -17.87
N ASP A 13 -1.21 5.67 -17.01
CA ASP A 13 -1.70 6.85 -16.30
C ASP A 13 -2.12 7.94 -17.30
N ALA A 14 -3.06 8.81 -16.93
CA ALA A 14 -3.58 9.88 -17.78
C ALA A 14 -2.52 10.96 -18.11
N THR A 15 -1.38 10.94 -17.44
CA THR A 15 -0.29 11.91 -17.64
C THR A 15 0.27 11.85 -19.08
N PRO A 16 0.68 13.01 -19.65
CA PRO A 16 1.22 13.05 -21.01
C PRO A 16 2.45 12.14 -21.21
N THR A 17 3.29 11.99 -20.18
CA THR A 17 4.49 11.15 -20.22
C THR A 17 4.13 9.67 -20.30
N ALA A 18 3.17 9.19 -19.52
CA ALA A 18 2.68 7.81 -19.54
C ALA A 18 1.91 7.49 -20.84
N GLN A 19 1.09 8.43 -21.33
CA GLN A 19 0.38 8.26 -22.60
C GLN A 19 1.33 8.22 -23.80
N SER A 20 2.37 9.05 -23.79
CA SER A 20 3.41 9.01 -24.84
C SER A 20 4.19 7.70 -24.81
N ALA A 21 4.51 7.19 -23.62
CA ALA A 21 5.13 5.88 -23.44
C ALA A 21 4.24 4.74 -23.96
N LYS A 22 2.93 4.79 -23.68
CA LYS A 22 1.95 3.83 -24.21
C LYS A 22 1.99 3.81 -25.73
N LYS A 23 1.92 4.98 -26.38
CA LYS A 23 1.98 5.11 -27.85
C LYS A 23 3.25 4.49 -28.43
N LEU A 24 4.40 4.67 -27.77
CA LEU A 24 5.68 4.08 -28.21
C LEU A 24 5.66 2.56 -28.14
N ILE A 25 5.15 1.97 -27.06
CA ILE A 25 5.08 0.51 -26.89
C ILE A 25 4.07 -0.08 -27.88
N THR A 26 2.90 0.54 -28.05
CA THR A 26 1.86 0.03 -28.96
C THR A 26 2.26 0.04 -30.43
N LYS A 27 3.29 0.80 -30.82
CA LYS A 27 3.87 0.73 -32.18
C LYS A 27 4.67 -0.55 -32.42
N LYS A 28 5.22 -1.15 -31.37
CA LYS A 28 6.10 -2.33 -31.44
C LYS A 28 5.42 -3.62 -30.98
N TYR A 29 4.45 -3.51 -30.07
CA TYR A 29 3.79 -4.64 -29.43
C TYR A 29 2.27 -4.49 -29.50
N LYS A 30 1.58 -5.58 -29.81
CA LYS A 30 0.11 -5.63 -29.79
C LYS A 30 -0.39 -5.43 -28.36
N ASN A 31 -1.34 -4.52 -28.17
CA ASN A 31 -2.07 -4.37 -26.92
C ASN A 31 -3.25 -5.35 -26.92
N HIS A 32 -3.11 -6.48 -26.23
CA HIS A 32 -4.16 -7.49 -26.14
C HIS A 32 -5.32 -7.02 -25.25
N SER A 33 -6.47 -7.68 -25.35
CA SER A 33 -7.52 -7.50 -24.36
C SER A 33 -7.05 -8.11 -23.03
N ILE A 34 -7.55 -7.59 -21.90
CA ILE A 34 -7.12 -8.05 -20.58
C ILE A 34 -7.37 -9.55 -20.35
N ASN A 35 -8.40 -10.12 -20.97
CA ASN A 35 -8.72 -11.55 -20.86
C ASN A 35 -7.86 -12.44 -21.78
N ASP A 36 -7.17 -11.87 -22.77
CA ASP A 36 -6.26 -12.56 -23.69
C ASP A 36 -4.79 -12.14 -23.43
N SER A 37 -4.47 -11.74 -22.20
CA SER A 37 -3.13 -11.29 -21.82
C SER A 37 -2.54 -12.16 -20.73
N ASP A 38 -1.23 -12.34 -20.77
CA ASP A 38 -0.47 -13.10 -19.79
C ASP A 38 0.06 -12.19 -18.67
N VAL A 39 0.16 -10.88 -18.93
CA VAL A 39 0.74 -9.87 -18.03
C VAL A 39 0.17 -8.48 -18.31
N LEU A 40 0.01 -7.67 -17.26
CA LEU A 40 -0.29 -6.24 -17.40
C LEU A 40 1.00 -5.42 -17.39
N VAL A 41 1.19 -4.56 -18.39
CA VAL A 41 2.26 -3.57 -18.41
C VAL A 41 1.71 -2.23 -17.94
N VAL A 42 2.24 -1.73 -16.83
CA VAL A 42 1.76 -0.51 -16.17
C VAL A 42 2.73 0.64 -16.40
N LEU A 43 2.23 1.75 -16.96
CA LEU A 43 3.02 2.95 -17.23
C LEU A 43 2.53 4.11 -16.35
N GLY A 44 3.35 4.56 -15.40
CA GLY A 44 2.95 5.61 -14.47
C GLY A 44 3.92 5.76 -13.30
N GLY A 45 3.44 6.24 -12.16
CA GLY A 45 4.16 6.24 -10.88
C GLY A 45 3.62 5.20 -9.89
N ASP A 46 4.21 5.11 -8.70
CA ASP A 46 3.86 4.10 -7.68
C ASP A 46 2.37 4.11 -7.32
N GLY A 47 1.76 5.29 -7.16
CA GLY A 47 0.32 5.42 -6.90
C GLY A 47 -0.57 4.86 -8.02
N PHE A 48 -0.13 5.00 -9.28
CA PHE A 48 -0.83 4.42 -10.42
C PHE A 48 -0.69 2.90 -10.46
N MET A 49 0.48 2.36 -10.09
CA MET A 49 0.69 0.91 -9.93
C MET A 49 -0.25 0.32 -8.88
N LEU A 50 -0.35 0.94 -7.71
CA LEU A 50 -1.19 0.47 -6.60
C LEU A 50 -2.69 0.54 -6.93
N SER A 51 -3.14 1.64 -7.54
CA SER A 51 -4.53 1.75 -8.00
C SER A 51 -4.85 0.73 -9.10
N SER A 52 -3.89 0.44 -9.97
CA SER A 52 -4.00 -0.62 -10.99
C SER A 52 -4.09 -2.01 -10.37
N LEU A 53 -3.24 -2.34 -9.39
CA LEU A 53 -3.34 -3.59 -8.63
C LEU A 53 -4.74 -3.77 -8.04
N LYS A 54 -5.27 -2.76 -7.33
CA LYS A 54 -6.62 -2.82 -6.76
C LYS A 54 -7.72 -3.02 -7.82
N LYS A 55 -7.61 -2.35 -8.97
CA LYS A 55 -8.61 -2.39 -10.05
C LYS A 55 -8.58 -3.70 -10.83
N TYR A 56 -7.40 -4.25 -11.06
CA TYR A 56 -7.18 -5.39 -11.96
C TYR A 56 -6.83 -6.70 -11.24
N GLN A 57 -6.75 -6.72 -9.89
CA GLN A 57 -6.49 -7.94 -9.10
C GLN A 57 -7.41 -9.12 -9.45
N LYS A 58 -8.66 -8.86 -9.85
CA LYS A 58 -9.63 -9.90 -10.20
C LYS A 58 -9.20 -10.79 -11.38
N TYR A 59 -8.30 -10.30 -12.23
CA TYR A 59 -7.79 -11.05 -13.38
C TYR A 59 -6.65 -12.00 -13.00
N LYS A 60 -6.09 -11.88 -11.79
CA LYS A 60 -4.98 -12.72 -11.28
C LYS A 60 -3.77 -12.79 -12.22
N LEU A 61 -3.54 -11.71 -12.96
CA LEU A 61 -2.38 -11.57 -13.84
C LEU A 61 -1.25 -10.83 -13.12
N PRO A 62 0.02 -11.15 -13.40
CA PRO A 62 1.15 -10.39 -12.91
C PRO A 62 1.20 -8.99 -13.54
N PHE A 63 1.90 -8.08 -12.86
CA PHE A 63 2.02 -6.68 -13.26
C PHE A 63 3.51 -6.35 -13.45
N TYR A 64 3.84 -5.80 -14.61
CA TYR A 64 5.16 -5.27 -14.91
C TYR A 64 5.08 -3.75 -15.01
N GLY A 65 5.57 -3.06 -13.99
CA GLY A 65 5.57 -1.60 -13.91
C GLY A 65 6.78 -0.95 -14.58
N MET A 66 6.57 0.12 -15.34
CA MET A 66 7.60 1.04 -15.81
C MET A 66 7.31 2.50 -15.44
N ASN A 67 8.28 3.14 -14.80
CA ASN A 67 8.16 4.46 -14.22
C ASN A 67 8.15 5.57 -15.29
N LYS A 68 7.09 6.39 -15.28
CA LYS A 68 6.93 7.64 -16.04
C LYS A 68 6.56 8.84 -15.15
N GLY A 69 6.68 8.68 -13.84
CA GLY A 69 6.54 9.74 -12.84
C GLY A 69 7.89 10.19 -12.26
N ASN A 70 7.84 10.89 -11.12
CA ASN A 70 9.02 11.53 -10.52
C ASN A 70 9.88 10.58 -9.66
N ARG A 71 9.27 9.56 -9.06
CA ARG A 71 9.90 8.53 -8.22
C ARG A 71 9.25 7.18 -8.53
N GLY A 72 10.03 6.10 -8.52
CA GLY A 72 9.54 4.75 -8.81
C GLY A 72 10.19 3.76 -7.87
N PHE A 73 9.52 3.48 -6.75
CA PHE A 73 9.92 2.44 -5.81
C PHE A 73 9.41 1.07 -6.25
N LEU A 74 8.18 1.02 -6.80
CA LEU A 74 7.52 -0.20 -7.25
C LEU A 74 7.65 -0.44 -8.76
N LEU A 75 7.99 0.60 -9.53
CA LEU A 75 8.12 0.49 -10.99
C LEU A 75 9.58 0.52 -11.43
N ASN A 76 9.89 -0.33 -12.41
CA ASN A 76 11.17 -0.36 -13.09
C ASN A 76 11.43 0.95 -13.83
N LYS A 77 12.69 1.26 -14.14
CA LYS A 77 13.00 2.33 -15.10
C LYS A 77 12.33 2.03 -16.45
N PHE A 78 11.74 3.04 -17.07
CA PHE A 78 11.16 2.87 -18.40
C PHE A 78 12.21 2.49 -19.43
N ASP A 79 11.95 1.39 -20.14
CA ASP A 79 12.73 0.98 -21.30
C ASP A 79 11.89 0.01 -22.15
N GLU A 80 11.48 0.46 -23.33
CA GLU A 80 10.64 -0.31 -24.24
C GLU A 80 11.39 -1.34 -25.09
N LYS A 81 12.73 -1.36 -25.04
CA LYS A 81 13.55 -2.28 -25.84
C LYS A 81 13.50 -3.68 -25.23
N ASN A 82 13.30 -4.70 -26.07
CA ASN A 82 13.25 -6.11 -25.66
C ASN A 82 12.28 -6.36 -24.50
N LEU A 83 11.13 -5.66 -24.50
CA LEU A 83 10.19 -5.63 -23.38
C LEU A 83 9.75 -7.03 -22.95
N ILE A 84 9.36 -7.88 -23.91
CA ILE A 84 8.93 -9.26 -23.64
C ILE A 84 10.03 -10.06 -22.96
N ASN A 85 11.27 -9.98 -23.44
CA ASN A 85 12.39 -10.69 -22.84
C ASN A 85 12.69 -10.19 -21.41
N LYS A 86 12.53 -8.88 -21.14
CA LYS A 86 12.69 -8.34 -19.79
C LYS A 86 11.60 -8.83 -18.85
N ILE A 87 10.35 -8.86 -19.30
CA ILE A 87 9.22 -9.39 -18.50
C ILE A 87 9.49 -10.85 -18.13
N ASN A 88 9.94 -11.67 -19.08
CA ASN A 88 10.24 -13.09 -18.84
C ASN A 88 11.45 -13.34 -17.94
N LYS A 89 12.34 -12.35 -17.78
CA LYS A 89 13.53 -12.44 -16.93
C LYS A 89 13.36 -11.70 -15.59
N ALA A 90 12.21 -11.06 -15.37
CA ALA A 90 11.97 -10.29 -14.17
C ALA A 90 11.70 -11.23 -12.98
N ASP A 91 12.23 -10.86 -11.82
CA ASP A 91 11.88 -11.52 -10.57
C ASP A 91 10.45 -11.15 -10.17
N ILE A 92 9.75 -12.11 -9.56
CA ILE A 92 8.37 -11.93 -9.12
C ILE A 92 8.39 -11.55 -7.65
N ALA A 93 7.95 -10.33 -7.35
CA ALA A 93 7.66 -9.90 -5.99
C ALA A 93 6.18 -10.15 -5.68
N GLU A 94 5.92 -10.96 -4.65
CA GLU A 94 4.56 -11.14 -4.11
C GLU A 94 4.22 -10.01 -3.14
N LEU A 95 3.05 -9.41 -3.34
CA LEU A 95 2.54 -8.37 -2.45
C LEU A 95 1.48 -8.95 -1.53
N HIS A 96 1.63 -8.70 -0.22
CA HIS A 96 0.68 -9.11 0.80
C HIS A 96 -0.05 -7.88 1.34
N PRO A 97 -1.31 -7.65 0.92
CA PRO A 97 -2.12 -6.57 1.45
C PRO A 97 -2.46 -6.78 2.93
N LEU A 98 -2.67 -5.69 3.66
CA LEU A 98 -3.24 -5.72 5.00
C LEU A 98 -4.76 -5.95 4.93
N GLU A 99 -5.25 -6.79 5.82
CA GLU A 99 -6.68 -6.89 6.10
C GLU A 99 -7.02 -6.12 7.38
N MET A 100 -7.93 -5.17 7.27
CA MET A 100 -8.42 -4.35 8.37
C MET A 100 -9.76 -4.87 8.86
N TYR A 101 -9.91 -4.97 10.17
CA TYR A 101 -11.18 -5.16 10.87
C TYR A 101 -11.42 -4.00 11.83
N ALA A 102 -12.41 -3.17 11.55
CA ALA A 102 -12.75 -2.02 12.36
C ALA A 102 -14.13 -2.20 12.99
N LYS A 103 -14.23 -2.04 14.31
CA LYS A 103 -15.48 -2.08 15.06
C LYS A 103 -15.70 -0.73 15.73
N ASN A 104 -16.85 -0.10 15.50
CA ASN A 104 -17.20 1.15 16.17
C ASN A 104 -17.96 0.90 17.49
N ASN A 105 -18.31 1.99 18.19
CA ASN A 105 -19.00 1.93 19.48
C ASN A 105 -20.39 1.27 19.40
N ASN A 106 -21.06 1.38 18.25
CA ASN A 106 -22.37 0.75 18.01
C ASN A 106 -22.26 -0.72 17.58
N GLY A 107 -21.04 -1.29 17.61
CA GLY A 107 -20.79 -2.68 17.22
C GLY A 107 -20.77 -2.94 15.72
N LYS A 108 -20.91 -1.91 14.88
CA LYS A 108 -20.83 -2.04 13.41
C LYS A 108 -19.40 -2.38 13.03
N ILE A 109 -19.26 -3.45 12.25
CA ILE A 109 -17.99 -3.92 11.74
C ILE A 109 -17.82 -3.47 10.28
N LYS A 110 -16.62 -3.00 9.96
CA LYS A 110 -16.17 -2.78 8.58
C LYS A 110 -14.88 -3.56 8.34
N THR A 111 -14.80 -4.17 7.17
CA THR A 111 -13.58 -4.81 6.68
C THR A 111 -13.09 -4.11 5.43
N ALA A 112 -11.77 -4.06 5.25
CA ALA A 112 -11.16 -3.51 4.05
C ALA A 112 -9.78 -4.12 3.83
N ILE A 113 -9.33 -4.07 2.58
CA ILE A 113 -7.98 -4.46 2.18
C ILE A 113 -7.18 -3.20 1.86
N ALA A 114 -5.96 -3.09 2.38
CA ALA A 114 -5.03 -2.02 2.09
C ALA A 114 -3.71 -2.55 1.52
N ILE A 115 -3.29 -2.01 0.37
CA ILE A 115 -2.02 -2.40 -0.24
C ILE A 115 -0.85 -1.68 0.44
N ASN A 116 -1.04 -0.40 0.83
CA ASN A 116 0.03 0.37 1.47
C ASN A 116 -0.09 0.32 2.99
N GLU A 117 -1.04 1.04 3.56
CA GLU A 117 -1.19 1.15 5.01
C GLU A 117 -2.66 1.20 5.45
N VAL A 118 -2.86 0.79 6.69
CA VAL A 118 -4.05 1.12 7.48
C VAL A 118 -3.62 2.13 8.51
N SER A 119 -4.29 3.28 8.55
CA SER A 119 -4.00 4.33 9.54
C SER A 119 -5.23 4.74 10.31
N VAL A 120 -5.03 5.08 11.57
CA VAL A 120 -6.00 5.78 12.41
C VAL A 120 -5.49 7.19 12.66
N PHE A 121 -6.38 8.16 12.61
CA PHE A 121 -6.05 9.56 12.82
C PHE A 121 -7.16 10.26 13.61
N ARG A 122 -6.81 11.22 14.46
CA ARG A 122 -7.79 12.01 15.22
C ARG A 122 -8.71 12.82 14.29
N GLU A 123 -9.98 12.92 14.63
CA GLU A 123 -10.93 13.80 13.91
C GLU A 123 -11.03 15.20 14.52
N THR A 124 -10.64 15.34 15.79
CA THR A 124 -10.67 16.62 16.51
C THR A 124 -9.27 17.23 16.57
N ARG A 125 -9.15 18.40 17.22
CA ARG A 125 -7.86 19.04 17.52
C ARG A 125 -7.13 18.38 18.70
N GLN A 126 -7.75 17.43 19.40
CA GLN A 126 -7.17 16.77 20.57
C GLN A 126 -6.42 15.50 20.17
N ALA A 127 -5.26 15.27 20.77
CA ALA A 127 -4.46 14.08 20.52
C ALA A 127 -5.22 12.83 20.98
N ALA A 128 -5.22 11.80 20.14
CA ALA A 128 -5.84 10.52 20.45
C ALA A 128 -5.02 9.75 21.49
N LYS A 129 -5.72 9.04 22.37
CA LYS A 129 -5.12 8.07 23.31
C LYS A 129 -5.38 6.67 22.82
N LEU A 130 -4.33 5.96 22.42
CA LEU A 130 -4.44 4.62 21.83
C LEU A 130 -3.72 3.57 22.69
N GLU A 131 -4.33 2.39 22.80
CA GLU A 131 -3.64 1.17 23.23
C GLU A 131 -3.26 0.36 21.99
N ILE A 132 -2.04 -0.20 21.99
CA ILE A 132 -1.57 -1.08 20.92
C ILE A 132 -1.26 -2.46 21.49
N LYS A 133 -1.90 -3.47 20.89
CA LYS A 133 -1.64 -4.89 21.12
C LYS A 133 -1.05 -5.54 19.89
N ILE A 134 -0.13 -6.46 20.11
CA ILE A 134 0.41 -7.36 19.08
C ILE A 134 0.16 -8.78 19.57
N ASP A 135 -0.55 -9.58 18.78
CA ASP A 135 -0.95 -10.96 19.12
C ASP A 135 -1.64 -11.03 20.49
N ASN A 136 -2.62 -10.14 20.69
CA ASN A 136 -3.39 -9.95 21.93
C ASN A 136 -2.57 -9.52 23.17
N LYS A 137 -1.25 -9.37 23.07
CA LYS A 137 -0.40 -8.86 24.16
C LYS A 137 -0.28 -7.35 24.08
N VAL A 138 -0.52 -6.65 25.19
CA VAL A 138 -0.34 -5.20 25.28
C VAL A 138 1.14 -4.87 25.13
N ARG A 139 1.50 -4.15 24.07
CA ARG A 139 2.86 -3.66 23.83
C ARG A 139 2.99 -2.18 24.13
N MET A 140 1.91 -1.43 23.95
CA MET A 140 1.80 -0.02 24.34
C MET A 140 0.50 0.17 25.08
N ARG A 141 0.56 0.44 26.39
CA ARG A 141 -0.64 0.66 27.22
C ARG A 141 -1.38 1.94 26.85
N GLU A 142 -0.62 2.99 26.56
CA GLU A 142 -1.14 4.29 26.15
C GLU A 142 -0.09 4.98 25.29
N ILE A 143 -0.48 5.36 24.08
CA ILE A 143 0.20 6.37 23.28
C ILE A 143 -0.73 7.56 23.06
N VAL A 144 -0.20 8.77 23.27
CA VAL A 144 -0.86 10.03 22.96
C VAL A 144 -0.23 10.58 21.68
N CYS A 145 -1.01 10.68 20.61
CA CYS A 145 -0.52 11.05 19.27
C CYS A 145 -1.64 11.60 18.40
N ASP A 146 -1.30 12.17 17.24
CA ASP A 146 -2.31 12.50 16.23
C ASP A 146 -2.93 11.24 15.60
N GLY A 147 -2.16 10.14 15.57
CA GLY A 147 -2.60 8.86 15.01
C GLY A 147 -1.49 7.83 14.97
N THR A 148 -1.77 6.68 14.37
CA THR A 148 -0.75 5.66 14.06
C THR A 148 -1.15 4.88 12.82
N LEU A 149 -0.17 4.31 12.13
CA LEU A 149 -0.38 3.51 10.93
C LEU A 149 0.39 2.20 11.00
N VAL A 150 -0.13 1.20 10.31
CA VAL A 150 0.55 -0.06 10.01
C VAL A 150 0.71 -0.13 8.50
N ALA A 151 1.96 -0.18 8.01
CA ALA A 151 2.27 -0.23 6.59
C ALA A 151 2.90 -1.57 6.17
N THR A 152 2.51 -2.04 4.99
CA THR A 152 3.16 -3.14 4.28
C THR A 152 4.56 -2.71 3.80
N PRO A 153 5.38 -3.66 3.34
CA PRO A 153 6.62 -3.33 2.64
C PRO A 153 6.43 -2.36 1.47
N ALA A 154 5.44 -2.62 0.60
CA ALA A 154 5.11 -1.77 -0.53
C ALA A 154 4.63 -0.36 -0.10
N GLY A 155 3.92 -0.27 1.03
CA GLY A 155 3.45 0.98 1.61
C GLY A 155 4.49 1.75 2.43
N SER A 156 5.62 1.14 2.75
CA SER A 156 6.62 1.72 3.66
C SER A 156 7.23 3.03 3.13
N THR A 157 7.23 3.22 1.81
CA THR A 157 7.71 4.43 1.11
C THR A 157 6.62 5.49 0.90
N ALA A 158 5.38 5.19 1.25
CA ALA A 158 4.24 6.10 1.14
C ALA A 158 4.07 6.93 2.42
N TYR A 159 2.89 6.90 3.05
CA TYR A 159 2.63 7.75 4.22
C TYR A 159 3.50 7.39 5.42
N ASN A 160 3.89 6.11 5.54
CA ASN A 160 4.84 5.65 6.54
C ASN A 160 6.17 6.43 6.50
N LEU A 161 6.74 6.65 5.31
CA LEU A 161 7.97 7.41 5.16
C LEU A 161 7.79 8.88 5.57
N SER A 162 6.66 9.49 5.21
CA SER A 162 6.31 10.86 5.64
C SER A 162 6.13 10.97 7.16
N ALA A 163 5.59 9.92 7.79
CA ALA A 163 5.48 9.79 9.25
C ALA A 163 6.82 9.40 9.92
N ARG A 164 7.92 9.34 9.16
CA ARG A 164 9.28 8.99 9.61
C ARG A 164 9.44 7.54 10.07
N GLY A 165 8.59 6.65 9.57
CA GLY A 165 8.74 5.21 9.71
C GLY A 165 9.87 4.66 8.82
N PRO A 166 10.31 3.42 9.08
CA PRO A 166 11.35 2.78 8.29
C PRO A 166 10.86 2.41 6.90
N VAL A 167 11.73 2.53 5.89
CA VAL A 167 11.51 1.89 4.58
C VAL A 167 11.85 0.41 4.72
N LEU A 168 10.94 -0.44 4.26
CA LEU A 168 11.08 -1.89 4.31
C LEU A 168 11.41 -2.41 2.93
N ASP A 169 12.19 -3.48 2.89
CA ASP A 169 12.43 -4.23 1.66
C ASP A 169 11.14 -4.93 1.22
N LEU A 170 10.85 -4.95 -0.07
CA LEU A 170 9.57 -5.39 -0.63
C LEU A 170 9.27 -6.86 -0.28
N GLU A 171 10.31 -7.68 -0.22
CA GLU A 171 10.24 -9.12 0.12
C GLU A 171 10.35 -9.39 1.63
N SER A 172 10.44 -8.35 2.47
CA SER A 172 10.57 -8.54 3.91
C SER A 172 9.27 -9.05 4.55
N ASN A 173 9.39 -9.98 5.50
CA ASN A 173 8.29 -10.46 6.34
C ASN A 173 7.98 -9.51 7.49
N LEU A 174 8.03 -8.20 7.24
CA LEU A 174 7.87 -7.15 8.23
C LEU A 174 6.75 -6.18 7.85
N LEU A 175 6.14 -5.59 8.87
CA LEU A 175 5.27 -4.42 8.78
C LEU A 175 5.88 -3.29 9.59
N ALA A 176 5.61 -2.06 9.19
CA ALA A 176 6.02 -0.87 9.93
C ALA A 176 4.81 -0.35 10.74
N LEU A 177 4.91 -0.38 12.06
CA LEU A 177 3.99 0.29 12.97
C LEU A 177 4.57 1.66 13.33
N THR A 178 3.95 2.74 12.84
CA THR A 178 4.52 4.09 12.92
C THR A 178 3.52 5.05 13.56
N PRO A 179 3.89 5.79 14.63
CA PRO A 179 3.06 6.85 15.17
C PRO A 179 3.09 8.10 14.30
N ILE A 180 2.02 8.89 14.35
CA ILE A 180 1.94 10.20 13.73
C ILE A 180 1.94 11.25 14.84
N SER A 181 2.97 12.10 14.87
CA SER A 181 3.17 13.14 15.90
C SER A 181 3.04 12.60 17.35
N PRO A 182 3.83 11.59 17.77
CA PRO A 182 3.74 11.03 19.12
C PRO A 182 4.15 12.06 20.17
N PHE A 183 3.27 12.31 21.13
CA PHE A 183 3.53 13.17 22.30
C PHE A 183 3.99 12.37 23.51
N LYS A 184 3.37 11.21 23.77
CA LYS A 184 3.71 10.31 24.89
C LYS A 184 3.55 8.85 24.45
N PRO A 185 4.51 7.95 24.76
CA PRO A 185 5.82 8.22 25.36
C PRO A 185 6.72 9.05 24.43
N ARG A 186 7.56 9.92 25.01
CA ARG A 186 8.49 10.74 24.24
C ARG A 186 9.53 9.86 23.56
N GLY A 187 9.87 10.19 22.32
CA GLY A 187 10.96 9.54 21.58
C GLY A 187 10.63 8.17 20.97
N TRP A 188 9.43 7.62 21.19
CA TRP A 188 9.01 6.41 20.48
C TRP A 188 8.74 6.73 19.00
N ARG A 189 9.41 6.01 18.10
CA ARG A 189 9.34 6.23 16.65
C ARG A 189 8.63 5.10 15.89
N GLY A 190 7.93 4.24 16.61
CA GLY A 190 7.32 3.05 16.05
C GLY A 190 8.15 1.79 16.26
N ALA A 191 7.79 0.74 15.53
CA ALA A 191 8.45 -0.55 15.56
C ALA A 191 8.26 -1.28 14.22
N THR A 192 9.21 -2.14 13.87
CA THR A 192 8.97 -3.19 12.87
C THR A 192 8.44 -4.43 13.56
N ILE A 193 7.45 -5.07 12.93
CA ILE A 193 6.76 -6.24 13.48
C ILE A 193 6.64 -7.30 12.40
N ASN A 194 6.45 -8.56 12.77
CA ASN A 194 6.29 -9.64 11.80
C ASN A 194 4.99 -9.46 10.97
N SER A 195 5.03 -9.78 9.69
CA SER A 195 3.88 -9.66 8.77
C SER A 195 2.68 -10.53 9.15
N ASN A 196 2.90 -11.63 9.87
CA ASN A 196 1.83 -12.51 10.34
C ASN A 196 1.23 -12.05 11.68
N ALA A 197 1.74 -10.97 12.28
CA ALA A 197 1.28 -10.51 13.58
C ALA A 197 -0.09 -9.82 13.48
N LYS A 198 -0.95 -10.07 14.47
CA LYS A 198 -2.24 -9.37 14.59
C LYS A 198 -2.06 -8.08 15.39
N VAL A 199 -2.11 -6.94 14.72
CA VAL A 199 -2.10 -5.62 15.38
C VAL A 199 -3.50 -5.21 15.74
N SER A 200 -3.73 -4.88 17.02
CA SER A 200 -4.98 -4.26 17.47
C SER A 200 -4.70 -2.89 18.05
N ILE A 201 -5.38 -1.88 17.52
CA ILE A 201 -5.31 -0.49 17.98
C ILE A 201 -6.66 -0.15 18.58
N LYS A 202 -6.69 0.24 19.85
CA LYS A 202 -7.91 0.57 20.59
C LYS A 202 -7.86 2.02 21.02
N ASN A 203 -8.92 2.78 20.71
CA ASN A 203 -9.12 4.10 21.28
C ASN A 203 -9.48 3.97 22.77
N LEU A 204 -8.74 4.66 23.63
CA LEU A 204 -8.96 4.67 25.08
C LEU A 204 -10.02 5.70 25.50
N ASP A 205 -10.30 6.72 24.69
CA ASP A 205 -11.27 7.77 24.98
C ASP A 205 -12.12 8.16 23.75
N PRO A 206 -12.96 7.24 23.23
CA PRO A 206 -13.66 7.42 21.95
C PRO A 206 -14.72 8.52 21.96
N LYS A 207 -15.24 8.92 23.11
CA LYS A 207 -16.22 10.02 23.21
C LYS A 207 -15.55 11.39 23.07
N LYS A 208 -14.32 11.51 23.56
CA LYS A 208 -13.56 12.76 23.56
C LYS A 208 -12.72 12.93 22.30
N ASP A 209 -12.11 11.82 21.86
CA ASP A 209 -11.12 11.79 20.79
C ASP A 209 -11.56 10.82 19.67
N PRO A 210 -12.63 11.10 18.90
CA PRO A 210 -13.05 10.24 17.80
C PRO A 210 -11.95 10.09 16.74
N LEU A 211 -11.96 8.94 16.05
CA LEU A 211 -10.93 8.55 15.09
C LEU A 211 -11.51 8.35 13.70
N ALA A 212 -10.81 8.88 12.71
CA ALA A 212 -10.95 8.50 11.32
C ALA A 212 -10.03 7.32 11.02
N LEU A 213 -10.54 6.37 10.26
CA LEU A 213 -9.73 5.35 9.59
C LEU A 213 -9.40 5.85 8.19
N LEU A 214 -8.11 5.93 7.88
CA LEU A 214 -7.66 6.22 6.52
C LEU A 214 -6.93 5.01 5.96
N LEU A 215 -7.43 4.55 4.83
CA LEU A 215 -6.77 3.62 3.93
C LEU A 215 -6.38 4.47 2.73
N THR A 216 -5.21 4.26 2.14
CA THR A 216 -4.69 5.05 0.99
C THR A 216 -5.59 5.01 -0.26
N THR A 217 -6.71 4.28 -0.21
CA THR A 217 -7.75 4.28 -1.24
C THR A 217 -9.18 4.51 -0.73
N LEU A 218 -9.40 4.64 0.59
CA LEU A 218 -10.72 4.77 1.24
C LEU A 218 -10.57 5.46 2.62
N SER A 219 -11.22 6.60 2.83
CA SER A 219 -11.34 7.22 4.16
C SER A 219 -12.69 6.88 4.78
N PHE A 220 -12.71 6.50 6.05
CA PHE A 220 -13.91 6.25 6.83
C PHE A 220 -13.88 7.04 8.14
N VAL A 221 -14.90 7.86 8.35
CA VAL A 221 -15.20 8.47 9.64
C VAL A 221 -15.83 7.40 10.53
N MET A 222 -15.30 7.19 11.74
CA MET A 222 -15.93 6.33 12.75
C MET A 222 -16.44 7.17 13.92
N PHE A 223 -17.77 7.22 14.06
CA PHE A 223 -18.47 7.71 15.24
C PHE A 223 -18.50 6.66 16.36
#